data_AF-A0AA96JLW3-F1
#
_entry.id   AF-A0AA96JLW3-F1
#
_cell.length_a   1.000
_cell.length_b   1.000
_cell.length_c   1.000
_cell.angle_alpha   90.00
_cell.angle_beta   90.00
_cell.angle_gamma   90.00
#
_symmetry.space_group_name_H-M   'P 1'
#
loop_
_entity.id
_entity.type
_entity.pdbx_description
1 polymer ?
#
loop_
_entity_poly.entity_id
_entity_poly.type
_entity_poly.pdbx_seq_one_letter_code
_entity_poly.pdbx_strand_id
1 'polypeptide(L)'
;MELVAMLLGLLRVLSGDVLAEGGTLTSVATAAAVVLLTAAVAGALVVARLRGARAPAAVRNGMLRRRAFRTAFLPQRDPDARGRRRPRAPGAAPTAA
;
A
#
# COMPACT_ATOMS: atom_id res chain seq x y z
N MET A 1 -0.99 13.80 26.59
CA MET A 1 -1.52 15.17 26.76
C MET A 1 -2.23 15.63 25.50
N GLU A 2 -1.57 15.62 24.33
CA GLU A 2 -2.15 16.05 23.04
C GLU A 2 -3.48 15.37 22.65
N LEU A 3 -3.58 14.04 22.79
CA LEU A 3 -4.82 13.32 22.47
C LEU A 3 -5.99 13.72 23.36
N VAL A 4 -5.72 13.97 24.64
CA VAL A 4 -6.73 14.39 25.62
C VAL A 4 -7.18 15.83 25.30
N ALA A 5 -6.25 16.71 24.97
CA ALA A 5 -6.56 18.07 24.54
C ALA A 5 -7.41 18.10 23.25
N MET A 6 -7.08 17.26 22.27
CA MET A 6 -7.88 17.10 21.05
C MET A 6 -9.30 16.59 21.35
N LEU A 7 -9.44 15.60 22.23
CA LEU A 7 -10.74 15.03 22.62
C LEU A 7 -11.61 16.06 23.33
N LEU A 8 -11.04 16.83 24.27
CA LEU A 8 -11.74 17.89 24.98
C LEU A 8 -12.15 19.03 24.04
N GLY A 9 -11.28 19.42 23.10
CA GLY A 9 -11.60 20.41 22.07
C GLY A 9 -12.74 19.95 21.16
N LEU A 10 -12.73 18.69 20.72
CA LEU A 10 -13.79 18.11 19.92
C LEU A 10 -15.13 18.06 20.68
N LEU A 11 -15.10 17.67 21.95
CA LEU A 11 -16.29 17.65 22.81
C LEU A 11 -16.90 19.05 22.99
N ARG A 12 -16.04 20.07 23.15
CA ARG A 12 -16.48 21.47 23.29
C ARG A 12 -17.13 22.03 22.02
N VAL A 13 -16.64 21.62 20.85
CA VAL A 13 -17.27 21.94 19.56
C VAL A 13 -18.62 21.23 19.41
N LEU A 14 -18.69 19.92 19.70
CA LEU A 14 -19.94 19.15 19.60
C LEU A 14 -21.01 19.65 20.59
N SER A 15 -20.59 20.13 21.76
CA SER A 15 -21.50 20.69 22.78
C SER A 15 -21.95 22.11 22.43
N GLY A 16 -21.44 22.70 21.34
CA GLY A 16 -21.77 24.05 20.89
C GLY A 16 -21.18 25.18 21.73
N ASP A 17 -20.36 24.85 22.73
CA ASP A 17 -19.80 25.82 23.68
C ASP A 17 -18.82 26.80 23.00
N VAL A 18 -18.06 26.33 22.00
CA VAL A 18 -17.23 27.20 21.14
C VAL A 18 -18.08 28.05 20.18
N LEU A 19 -19.26 27.55 19.78
CA LEU A 19 -20.17 28.23 18.85
C LEU A 19 -21.00 29.32 19.57
N ALA A 20 -21.20 29.18 20.88
CA ALA A 20 -21.96 30.11 21.72
C ALA A 20 -21.17 31.39 22.08
N GLU A 21 -19.83 31.31 22.16
CA GLU A 21 -18.97 32.46 22.50
C GLU A 21 -18.50 33.26 21.28
N GLY A 22 -18.60 32.71 20.07
CA GLY A 22 -18.13 33.33 18.82
C GLY A 22 -19.25 33.96 17.98
N GLY A 23 -18.93 35.01 17.22
CA GLY A 23 -19.84 35.53 16.18
C GLY A 23 -20.19 34.49 15.10
N THR A 24 -21.24 34.76 14.31
CA THR A 24 -21.75 33.82 13.28
C THR A 24 -20.70 33.39 12.26
N LEU A 25 -19.73 34.24 11.93
CA LEU A 25 -18.65 33.91 11.00
C LEU A 25 -17.59 32.99 11.63
N THR A 26 -17.23 33.20 12.90
CA THR A 26 -16.23 32.37 13.58
C THR A 26 -16.78 30.99 13.95
N SER A 27 -18.07 30.90 14.26
CA SER A 27 -18.77 29.64 14.48
C SER A 27 -18.83 28.78 13.21
N VAL A 28 -19.14 29.39 12.05
CA VAL A 28 -19.13 28.69 10.76
C VAL A 28 -17.71 28.24 10.39
N ALA A 29 -16.70 29.08 10.58
CA ALA A 29 -15.31 28.74 10.28
C ALA A 29 -14.79 27.58 11.16
N THR A 30 -15.11 27.56 12.45
CA THR A 30 -14.72 26.48 13.36
C THR A 30 -15.43 25.18 13.03
N ALA A 31 -16.73 25.21 12.72
CA ALA A 31 -17.46 24.04 12.27
C ALA A 31 -16.87 23.45 10.97
N ALA A 32 -16.57 24.29 9.99
CA ALA A 32 -15.94 23.87 8.73
C ALA A 32 -14.56 23.22 8.97
N ALA A 33 -13.73 23.83 9.83
CA ALA A 33 -12.43 23.27 10.18
C ALA A 33 -12.54 21.89 10.84
N VAL A 34 -13.52 21.70 11.72
CA VAL A 34 -13.75 20.42 12.41
C VAL A 34 -14.24 19.36 11.43
N VAL A 35 -15.13 19.71 10.51
CA VAL A 35 -15.58 18.79 9.45
C VAL A 35 -14.41 18.36 8.56
N LEU A 36 -13.54 19.30 8.16
CA LEU A 36 -12.38 18.98 7.36
C LEU A 36 -11.38 18.07 8.11
N LEU A 37 -11.10 18.39 9.38
CA LEU A 37 -10.20 17.60 10.20
C LEU A 37 -10.72 16.17 10.41
N THR A 38 -12.01 16.04 10.73
CA THR A 38 -12.66 14.73 10.95
C THR A 38 -12.70 13.91 9.66
N ALA A 39 -13.01 14.53 8.51
CA ALA A 39 -12.97 13.86 7.21
C ALA A 39 -11.55 13.38 6.86
N ALA A 40 -10.52 14.19 7.10
CA ALA A 40 -9.12 13.82 6.86
C ALA A 40 -8.68 12.64 7.74
N VAL A 41 -9.00 12.67 9.04
CA VAL A 41 -8.68 11.58 9.98
C VAL A 41 -9.43 10.31 9.60
N ALA A 42 -10.73 10.38 9.30
CA ALA A 42 -11.51 9.24 8.86
C ALA A 42 -10.96 8.62 7.57
N GLY A 43 -10.62 9.46 6.58
CA GLY A 43 -10.00 9.03 5.33
C GLY A 43 -8.65 8.32 5.57
N ALA A 44 -7.79 8.89 6.42
CA ALA A 44 -6.52 8.29 6.78
C ALA A 44 -6.69 6.92 7.47
N LEU A 45 -7.65 6.80 8.39
CA LEU A 45 -7.97 5.53 9.05
C LEU A 45 -8.49 4.47 8.06
N VAL A 46 -9.38 4.84 7.15
CA VAL A 46 -9.89 3.94 6.12
C VAL A 46 -8.76 3.45 5.22
N VAL A 47 -7.89 4.34 4.76
CA VAL A 47 -6.71 3.97 3.94
C VAL A 47 -5.77 3.06 4.73
N ALA A 48 -5.47 3.38 6.00
CA ALA A 48 -4.63 2.57 6.85
C ALA A 48 -5.21 1.16 7.08
N ARG A 49 -6.53 1.06 7.30
CA ARG A 49 -7.25 -0.22 7.45
C ARG A 49 -7.22 -1.02 6.16
N LEU A 50 -7.46 -0.41 5.00
CA LEU A 50 -7.38 -1.07 3.69
C LEU A 50 -5.97 -1.58 3.40
N ARG A 51 -4.94 -0.79 3.74
CA ARG A 51 -3.53 -1.20 3.59
C ARG A 51 -3.15 -2.32 4.57
N GLY A 52 -3.57 -2.22 5.82
CA GLY A 52 -3.37 -3.24 6.85
C GLY A 52 -4.06 -4.56 6.50
N ALA A 53 -5.31 -4.51 6.05
CA ALA A 53 -6.07 -5.68 5.61
C ALA A 53 -5.40 -6.40 4.42
N ARG A 54 -4.72 -5.65 3.54
CA ARG A 54 -3.96 -6.22 2.42
C ARG A 54 -2.57 -6.73 2.82
N ALA A 55 -2.08 -6.42 4.02
CA ALA A 55 -0.72 -6.78 4.42
C ALA A 55 -0.47 -8.30 4.42
N PRO A 56 -1.34 -9.17 4.98
CA PRO A 56 -1.13 -10.62 4.94
C PRO A 56 -1.09 -11.17 3.50
N ALA A 57 -1.99 -10.71 2.63
CA ALA A 57 -2.04 -11.11 1.23
C ALA A 57 -0.82 -10.63 0.44
N ALA A 58 -0.37 -9.39 0.66
CA ALA A 58 0.82 -8.83 0.03
C ALA A 58 2.09 -9.60 0.43
N VAL A 59 2.23 -9.94 1.71
CA VAL A 59 3.35 -10.77 2.22
C VAL A 59 3.30 -12.16 1.59
N ARG A 60 2.14 -12.83 1.58
CA ARG A 60 1.97 -14.16 0.96
C ARG A 60 2.33 -14.12 -0.53
N ASN A 61 1.79 -13.16 -1.28
CA ASN A 61 2.05 -13.02 -2.71
C ASN A 61 3.53 -12.71 -2.99
N GLY A 62 4.17 -11.86 -2.17
CA GLY A 62 5.60 -11.59 -2.26
C GLY A 62 6.46 -12.83 -2.01
N MET A 63 6.11 -13.61 -0.98
CA MET A 63 6.78 -14.87 -0.65
C MET A 63 6.63 -15.91 -1.77
N LEU A 64 5.40 -16.12 -2.26
CA LEU A 64 5.12 -17.02 -3.37
C LEU A 64 5.88 -16.62 -4.64
N ARG A 65 5.93 -15.33 -4.96
CA ARG A 65 6.70 -14.83 -6.11
C ARG A 65 8.20 -15.08 -5.95
N ARG A 66 8.76 -14.84 -4.76
CA ARG A 66 10.17 -15.17 -4.45
C ARG A 66 10.46 -16.67 -4.56
N ARG A 67 9.51 -17.52 -4.14
CA ARG A 67 9.64 -18.98 -4.28
C ARG A 67 9.58 -19.39 -5.75
N ALA A 68 8.62 -18.84 -6.50
CA ALA A 68 8.48 -19.08 -7.93
C ALA A 68 9.76 -18.74 -8.69
N PHE A 69 10.38 -17.58 -8.44
CA PHE A 69 11.66 -17.22 -9.07
C PHE A 69 12.80 -18.20 -8.73
N ARG A 70 12.84 -18.71 -7.48
CA ARG A 70 13.86 -19.67 -7.06
C ARG A 70 13.66 -21.08 -7.64
N THR A 71 12.44 -21.42 -8.03
CA THR A 71 12.10 -22.73 -8.60
C THR A 71 11.63 -22.65 -10.06
N ALA A 72 11.79 -21.49 -10.70
CA ALA A 72 11.31 -21.25 -12.07
C ALA A 72 12.04 -22.12 -13.09
N PHE A 73 13.26 -22.51 -12.77
CA PHE A 73 14.08 -23.37 -13.60
C PHE A 73 14.00 -24.79 -13.05
N LEU A 74 13.50 -25.73 -13.88
CA LEU A 74 13.87 -27.13 -13.68
C LEU A 74 15.40 -27.21 -13.77
N PRO A 75 16.07 -28.11 -13.02
CA PRO A 75 17.44 -28.47 -13.29
C PRO A 75 17.54 -28.88 -14.77
N GLN A 76 18.01 -27.96 -15.62
CA GLN A 76 18.19 -28.25 -17.02
C GLN A 76 19.30 -29.29 -17.10
N ARG A 77 18.96 -30.50 -17.56
CA ARG A 77 19.96 -31.44 -18.03
C ARG A 77 20.59 -30.78 -19.25
N ASP A 78 21.75 -30.15 -19.03
CA ASP A 78 22.52 -29.52 -20.10
C ASP A 78 22.67 -30.52 -21.26
N PRO A 79 22.03 -30.26 -22.41
CA PRO A 79 22.14 -31.10 -23.60
C PRO A 79 23.60 -31.19 -24.09
N ASP A 80 24.42 -30.21 -23.72
CA ASP A 80 25.84 -30.11 -24.06
C ASP A 80 26.77 -30.58 -22.93
N ALA A 81 26.21 -31.12 -21.83
CA ALA A 81 26.99 -31.69 -20.74
C ALA A 81 28.00 -32.70 -21.30
N ARG A 82 29.22 -32.72 -20.73
CA ARG A 82 30.31 -33.61 -21.15
C ARG A 82 29.80 -35.07 -21.17
N GLY A 83 29.72 -35.67 -22.35
CA GLY A 83 29.19 -37.04 -22.55
C GLY A 83 27.75 -37.14 -23.06
N ARG A 84 27.04 -36.02 -23.28
CA ARG A 84 25.66 -35.99 -23.83
C ARG A 84 25.49 -35.12 -25.08
N ARG A 85 26.58 -34.68 -25.71
CA ARG A 85 26.54 -33.90 -26.95
C ARG A 85 25.67 -34.61 -27.99
N ARG A 86 24.53 -34.00 -28.31
CA ARG A 86 23.70 -34.43 -29.43
C ARG A 86 24.36 -34.01 -30.74
N PRO A 87 24.15 -34.76 -31.84
CA PRO A 87 24.47 -34.27 -33.18
C PRO A 87 23.78 -32.91 -33.37
N ARG A 88 24.57 -31.86 -33.62
CA ARG A 88 24.03 -30.52 -33.90
C ARG A 88 23.38 -30.58 -35.28
N ALA A 89 22.13 -30.10 -35.39
CA ALA A 89 21.59 -29.74 -36.70
C ALA A 89 22.58 -28.75 -37.36
N PRO A 90 22.74 -28.78 -38.70
CA PRO A 90 23.64 -27.88 -39.41
C PRO A 90 23.44 -26.45 -38.89
N GLY A 91 24.52 -25.83 -38.40
CA GLY A 91 24.45 -24.52 -37.76
C GLY A 91 23.81 -23.52 -38.72
N ALA A 92 22.79 -22.80 -38.25
CA ALA A 92 22.20 -21.70 -39.00
C ALA A 92 23.34 -20.79 -39.46
N ALA A 93 23.59 -20.76 -40.77
CA ALA A 93 24.55 -19.84 -41.35
C ALA A 93 24.16 -18.43 -40.92
N PRO A 94 25.13 -17.54 -40.62
CA PRO A 94 24.81 -16.16 -40.33
C PRO A 94 24.03 -15.60 -41.51
N THR A 95 22.77 -15.20 -41.29
CA THR A 95 22.02 -14.41 -42.25
C THR A 95 22.81 -13.13 -42.46
N ALA A 96 23.31 -12.95 -43.69
CA ALA A 96 24.06 -11.77 -44.10
C ALA A 96 23.24 -10.49 -43.79
N ALA A 97 23.96 -9.45 -43.39
CA ALA A 97 23.44 -8.13 -43.01
C ALA A 97 22.86 -7.36 -44.20
#